data_AF-A0A6I7NM24-F1
#
_entry.id   AF-A0A6I7NM24-F1
#
_cell.length_a   1.000
_cell.length_b   1.000
_cell.length_c   1.000
_cell.angle_alpha   90.00
_cell.angle_beta   90.00
_cell.angle_gamma   90.00
#
_symmetry.space_group_name_H-M   'P 1'
#
loop_
_entity.id
_entity.type
_entity.pdbx_description
1 polymer ?
#
loop_
_entity_poly.entity_id
_entity_poly.type
_entity_poly.pdbx_seq_one_letter_code
_entity_poly.pdbx_strand_id
1 'polypeptide(L)' 'MTDPIRIGTRDSELATWQAKTVAAKLQAQGYETELVFVKSEGDLDLTTPLTEMGG' A
#
# COMPACT_ATOMS: atom_id res chain seq x y z
N MET A 1 23.98 -8.20 -6.18
CA MET A 1 22.89 -7.34 -6.70
C MET A 1 21.86 -7.27 -5.60
N THR A 2 21.61 -6.07 -5.07
CA THR A 2 20.57 -5.87 -4.05
C THR A 2 19.27 -5.72 -4.79
N ASP A 3 18.33 -6.66 -4.62
CA ASP A 3 17.02 -6.54 -5.25
C ASP A 3 16.29 -5.29 -4.72
N PRO A 4 15.59 -4.53 -5.59
CA PRO A 4 14.84 -3.36 -5.16
C PRO A 4 13.72 -3.77 -4.20
N ILE A 5 13.55 -2.98 -3.14
CA ILE A 5 12.53 -3.21 -2.12
C ILE A 5 11.17 -2.82 -2.71
N ARG A 6 10.32 -3.82 -2.94
CA ARG A 6 8.96 -3.63 -3.45
C ARG A 6 8.00 -3.30 -2.31
N ILE A 7 7.41 -2.11 -2.35
CA ILE A 7 6.47 -1.60 -1.35
C ILE A 7 5.05 -1.70 -1.94
N GLY A 8 4.28 -2.68 -1.46
CA GLY A 8 2.86 -2.83 -1.82
C GLY A 8 1.99 -1.80 -1.10
N THR A 9 1.21 -1.00 -1.83
CA THR A 9 0.27 -0.02 -1.26
C THR A 9 -1.11 -0.10 -1.90
N ARG A 10 -2.16 0.26 -1.14
CA ARG A 10 -3.51 0.47 -1.68
C ARG A 10 -3.60 1.81 -2.43
N ASP A 11 -4.61 1.95 -3.29
CA ASP A 11 -4.92 3.18 -4.06
C ASP A 11 -5.52 4.32 -3.19
N SER A 12 -5.63 4.11 -1.88
CA SER A 12 -6.02 5.20 -0.97
C SER A 12 -4.93 6.28 -0.96
N GLU A 13 -5.34 7.55 -0.96
CA GLU A 13 -4.44 8.70 -0.90
C GLU A 13 -3.53 8.64 0.34
N LEU A 14 -4.09 8.25 1.49
CA LEU A 14 -3.34 8.07 2.73
C LEU A 14 -2.32 6.91 2.63
N ALA A 15 -2.72 5.79 2.03
CA ALA A 15 -1.84 4.63 1.85
C ALA A 15 -0.67 4.98 0.91
N THR A 16 -0.96 5.68 -0.19
CA THR A 16 0.05 6.17 -1.14
C THR A 16 1.03 7.13 -0.47
N TRP A 17 0.55 8.03 0.39
CA TRP A 17 1.41 8.95 1.15
C TRP A 17 2.33 8.23 2.13
N GLN A 18 1.81 7.24 2.87
CA GLN A 18 2.60 6.42 3.77
C GLN A 18 3.68 5.62 3.01
N ALA A 19 3.29 5.00 1.90
CA ALA A 19 4.19 4.20 1.08
C ALA A 19 5.32 5.05 0.48
N LYS A 20 5.01 6.26 -0.03
CA LYS A 20 6.02 7.22 -0.51
C LYS A 20 6.96 7.68 0.61
N THR A 21 6.44 7.89 1.82
CA THR A 21 7.25 8.29 2.97
C THR A 21 8.26 7.20 3.35
N VAL A 22 7.85 5.94 3.33
CA VAL A 22 8.74 4.79 3.59
C VAL A 22 9.76 4.63 2.46
N ALA A 23 9.32 4.74 1.20
CA ALA A 23 10.21 4.72 0.03
C ALA A 23 11.30 5.78 0.13
N ALA A 24 10.94 7.03 0.45
CA ALA A 24 11.90 8.13 0.61
C ALA A 24 12.93 7.87 1.72
N LYS A 25 12.52 7.27 2.85
CA LYS A 25 13.44 6.91 3.94
C LYS A 25 14.40 5.79 3.53
N LEU A 26 13.95 4.83 2.76
CA LEU A 26 14.78 3.73 2.26
C LEU A 26 15.77 4.23 1.19
N GLN A 27 15.30 5.09 0.27
CA GLN A 27 16.16 5.76 -0.71
C GLN A 27 17.22 6.63 -0.05
N ALA A 28 16.88 7.36 1.02
CA ALA A 28 17.84 8.15 1.80
C ALA A 28 18.93 7.28 2.45
N GLN A 29 18.66 5.99 2.68
CA GLN A 29 19.63 5.01 3.18
C GLN A 29 20.37 4.26 2.06
N GLY A 30 20.15 4.61 0.79
CA GLY A 30 20.82 4.00 -0.36
C GLY A 30 20.17 2.73 -0.89
N TYR A 31 18.93 2.42 -0.48
CA TYR A 31 18.17 1.30 -1.03
C TYR A 31 17.30 1.73 -2.21
N GLU A 32 17.31 0.95 -3.28
CA GLU A 32 16.34 1.11 -4.36
C GLU A 32 14.97 0.59 -3.90
N THR A 33 13.92 1.37 -4.14
CA THR A 33 12.55 1.02 -3.77
C THR A 33 11.61 1.19 -4.95
N GLU A 34 10.67 0.25 -5.07
CA GLU A 34 9.63 0.27 -6.10
C GLU A 34 8.25 0.27 -5.45
N LEU A 35 7.40 1.22 -5.82
CA LEU A 35 6.02 1.31 -5.32
C LEU A 35 5.11 0.46 -6.21
N VAL A 36 4.51 -0.58 -5.61
CA VAL A 36 3.57 -1.48 -6.28
C VAL A 36 2.17 -1.18 -5.77
N PHE A 37 1.32 -0.64 -6.65
CA PHE A 37 -0.08 -0.39 -6.33
C PHE A 37 -0.87 -1.70 -6.41
N VAL A 38 -1.32 -2.17 -5.26
CA VAL A 38 -2.14 -3.37 -5.13
C VAL A 38 -3.59 -2.92 -4.94
N LYS A 39 -4.41 -3.13 -5.97
CA LYS A 39 -5.86 -3.00 -5.84
C LYS A 39 -6.36 -4.09 -4.91
N SER A 40 -7.10 -3.72 -3.87
CA SER A 40 -7.78 -4.68 -2.99
C SER A 40 -9.25 -4.77 -3.40
N GLU A 41 -9.78 -5.98 -3.53
CA GLU A 41 -11.19 -6.28 -3.86
C GLU A 41 -12.24 -5.70 -2.89
N GLY A 42 -11.83 -5.17 -1.73
CA GLY A 42 -12.75 -4.54 -0.75
C GLY A 42 -13.38 -3.22 -1.21
N ASP A 43 -12.99 -2.68 -2.36
CA ASP A 43 -13.60 -1.47 -2.96
C ASP A 43 -14.85 -1.80 -3.79
N LEU A 44 -15.07 -3.08 -4.13
CA LEU A 44 -16.20 -3.52 -4.93
C LEU A 44 -17.46 -3.83 -4.11
N ASP A 45 -17.37 -3.87 -2.78
CA ASP A 45 -18.50 -4.23 -1.93
C ASP A 45 -18.91 -3.07 -1.01
N LEU A 46 -19.53 -2.05 -1.62
CA LEU A 46 -20.33 -1.05 -0.92
C LEU A 46 -21.72 -1.59 -0.51
N THR A 47 -21.99 -2.88 -0.75
CA THR A 47 -23.31 -3.50 -0.62
C THR A 47 -23.47 -4.34 0.64
N THR A 48 -22.39 -4.81 1.25
CA THR A 48 -22.47 -5.58 2.49
C THR A 48 -22.43 -4.63 3.69
N PRO A 49 -23.55 -4.43 4.39
CA PRO A 49 -23.56 -3.60 5.58
C PRO A 49 -22.65 -4.18 6.66
N LEU A 50 -21.91 -3.29 7.35
CA LEU A 50 -21.00 -3.59 8.47
C LEU A 50 -21.60 -4.49 9.58
N THR A 51 -22.92 -4.63 9.62
CA THR A 51 -23.67 -5.43 10.59
C THR A 51 -23.45 -6.94 10.51
N GLU A 52 -22.92 -7.49 9.43
CA GLU A 52 -22.60 -8.93 9.33
C GLU A 52 -21.13 -9.27 9.58
N MET A 53 -20.26 -8.27 9.76
CA MET A 53 -18.84 -8.50 10.08
C MET A 53 -18.52 -8.49 11.58
N GLY A 54 -19.51 -8.19 12.42
CA GLY A 54 -19.43 -8.36 13.87
C GLY A 54 -20.30 -9.54 14.28
N GLY A 55 -19.67 -10.67 14.61
CA GLY A 55 -20.36 -11.80 15.26
C GLY A 55 -20.92 -11.46 16.63
#